data_AF-A0A5R8MPK8-F1
#
_entry.id   AF-A0A5R8MPK8-F1
#
_cell.length_a   1.000
_cell.length_b   1.000
_cell.length_c   1.000
_cell.angle_alpha   90.00
_cell.angle_beta   90.00
_cell.angle_gamma   90.00
#
_symmetry.space_group_name_H-M   'P 1'
#
loop_
_entity.id
_entity.type
_entity.pdbx_description
1 polymer ?
#
loop_
_entity_poly.entity_id
_entity_poly.type
_entity_poly.pdbx_seq_one_letter_code
_entity_poly.pdbx_strand_id
1 'polypeptide(L)'
;MLAREVEAAADESARKDVQELEQTARGWFHVEYSLHGRAFVAYYRGHCPPGGIMCRAAVRSQLLMLMDRVAPPGWRMPDLPLVSARPSSHRSVPGK
;
A
#
# COMPACT_ATOMS: atom_id res chain seq x y z
N MET A 1 -9.37 25.56 18.87
CA MET A 1 -10.49 24.93 18.14
C MET A 1 -10.06 24.47 16.75
N LEU A 2 -9.43 25.35 15.97
CA LEU A 2 -8.95 25.10 14.59
C LEU A 2 -8.17 23.79 14.36
N ALA A 3 -7.26 23.40 15.25
CA ALA A 3 -6.44 22.19 15.04
C ALA A 3 -7.27 20.90 14.95
N ARG A 4 -8.32 20.77 15.78
CA ARG A 4 -9.18 19.57 15.78
C ARG A 4 -10.06 19.47 14.54
N GLU A 5 -10.49 20.61 14.00
CA GLU A 5 -11.31 20.68 12.80
C GLU A 5 -10.49 20.33 11.55
N VAL A 6 -9.24 20.80 11.49
CA VAL A 6 -8.29 20.44 10.42
C VAL A 6 -7.95 18.95 10.47
N GLU A 7 -7.73 18.39 11.66
CA GLU A 7 -7.48 16.96 11.83
C GLU A 7 -8.68 16.11 11.40
N ALA A 8 -9.90 16.50 11.78
CA ALA A 8 -11.12 15.79 11.37
C ALA A 8 -11.34 15.84 9.84
N ALA A 9 -11.06 16.99 9.21
CA ALA A 9 -11.15 17.13 7.75
C ALA A 9 -10.10 16.26 7.02
N ALA A 10 -8.88 16.17 7.56
CA ALA A 10 -7.84 15.29 7.04
C ALA A 10 -8.23 13.80 7.19
N ASP A 11 -8.81 13.43 8.33
CA ASP A 11 -9.30 12.06 8.57
C ASP A 11 -10.45 11.69 7.61
N GLU A 12 -11.37 12.62 7.32
CA GLU A 12 -12.43 12.41 6.33
C GLU A 12 -11.87 12.25 4.91
N SER A 13 -10.91 13.10 4.52
CA SER A 13 -10.21 12.98 3.24
C SER A 13 -9.53 11.62 3.11
N ALA A 14 -8.84 11.16 4.16
CA ALA A 14 -8.18 9.87 4.18
C ALA A 14 -9.17 8.70 4.02
N ARG A 15 -10.38 8.79 4.55
CA ARG A 15 -11.42 7.78 4.31
C ARG A 15 -11.87 7.73 2.85
N LYS A 16 -11.94 8.88 2.16
CA LYS A 16 -12.23 8.93 0.72
C LYS A 16 -11.09 8.29 -0.08
N ASP A 17 -9.85 8.61 0.26
CA ASP A 17 -8.66 8.01 -0.35
C ASP A 17 -8.64 6.47 -0.19
N VAL A 18 -9.07 5.93 0.96
CA VAL A 18 -9.18 4.47 1.14
C VAL A 18 -10.11 3.83 0.10
N GLN A 19 -11.26 4.44 -0.18
CA GLN A 19 -12.19 3.91 -1.17
C GLN A 19 -11.58 3.87 -2.57
N GLU A 20 -10.84 4.91 -2.96
CA GLU A 20 -10.14 4.95 -4.24
C GLU A 20 -8.98 3.92 -4.29
N LEU A 21 -8.27 3.75 -3.18
CA LEU A 21 -7.20 2.76 -3.05
C LEU A 21 -7.73 1.32 -3.13
N GLU A 22 -8.86 1.02 -2.50
CA GLU A 22 -9.57 -0.27 -2.61
C GLU A 22 -9.97 -0.58 -4.06
N GLN A 23 -10.54 0.40 -4.76
CA GLN A 23 -10.89 0.26 -6.19
C GLN A 23 -9.65 0.02 -7.05
N THR A 24 -8.58 0.77 -6.79
CA THR A 24 -7.27 0.57 -7.45
C THR A 24 -6.72 -0.82 -7.13
N ALA A 25 -6.99 -1.31 -5.92
CA ALA A 25 -6.51 -2.60 -5.48
C ALA A 25 -7.22 -3.80 -6.10
N ARG A 26 -8.39 -3.62 -6.72
CA ARG A 26 -9.07 -4.67 -7.50
C ARG A 26 -9.15 -6.03 -6.77
N GLY A 27 -9.25 -6.01 -5.45
CA GLY A 27 -9.30 -7.19 -4.59
C GLY A 27 -7.95 -7.87 -4.26
N TRP A 28 -6.81 -7.42 -4.78
CA TRP A 28 -5.50 -7.98 -4.38
C TRP A 28 -5.01 -7.45 -3.04
N PHE A 29 -5.45 -6.28 -2.62
CA PHE A 29 -5.17 -5.73 -1.30
C PHE A 29 -6.47 -5.32 -0.61
N HIS A 30 -6.52 -5.52 0.69
CA HIS A 30 -7.47 -4.86 1.59
C HIS A 30 -6.81 -3.59 2.12
N VAL A 31 -7.44 -2.43 2.03
CA VAL A 31 -6.90 -1.13 2.43
C VAL A 31 -7.77 -0.51 3.50
N GLU A 32 -7.14 -0.01 4.56
CA GLU A 32 -7.79 0.63 5.70
C GLU A 32 -7.05 1.90 6.10
N TYR A 33 -7.75 2.82 6.76
CA TYR A 33 -7.14 3.98 7.41
C TYR A 33 -7.20 3.83 8.92
N SER A 34 -6.04 3.78 9.57
CA SER A 34 -5.95 3.76 11.03
C SER A 34 -5.98 5.18 11.57
N LEU A 35 -7.03 5.53 12.31
CA LEU A 35 -7.15 6.82 13.00
C LEU A 35 -6.11 6.98 14.11
N HIS A 36 -5.80 5.89 14.82
CA HIS A 36 -4.83 5.91 15.92
C HIS A 36 -3.40 6.18 15.42
N GLY A 37 -3.05 5.59 14.27
CA GLY A 37 -1.73 5.74 13.66
C GLY A 37 -1.66 6.76 12.54
N ARG A 38 -2.77 7.44 12.21
CA ARG A 38 -2.99 8.31 11.04
C ARG A 38 -2.26 7.81 9.79
N ALA A 39 -2.51 6.56 9.44
CA ALA A 39 -1.80 5.88 8.37
C ALA A 39 -2.74 4.97 7.60
N PHE A 40 -2.49 4.89 6.30
CA PHE A 40 -3.05 3.89 5.42
C PHE A 40 -2.33 2.57 5.64
N VAL A 41 -3.09 1.49 5.68
CA VAL A 41 -2.60 0.12 5.82
C VAL A 41 -3.19 -0.70 4.70
N ALA A 42 -2.36 -1.40 3.93
CA ALA A 42 -2.78 -2.31 2.88
C ALA A 42 -2.30 -3.73 3.19
N TYR A 43 -3.21 -4.69 3.21
CA TYR A 43 -2.95 -6.10 3.44
C TYR A 43 -3.09 -6.87 2.13
N TYR A 44 -2.03 -7.53 1.73
CA TYR A 44 -2.05 -8.36 0.52
C TYR A 44 -2.93 -9.59 0.72
N ARG A 45 -3.87 -9.83 -0.20
CA ARG A 45 -4.81 -10.94 -0.19
C ARG A 45 -4.38 -12.14 -1.05
N GLY A 46 -3.29 -12.01 -1.79
CA GLY A 46 -2.76 -13.11 -2.59
C GLY A 46 -2.01 -14.16 -1.76
N HIS A 47 -1.47 -15.17 -2.44
CA HIS A 47 -0.65 -16.19 -1.78
C HIS A 47 0.68 -15.55 -1.33
N CYS A 48 0.95 -15.60 -0.03
CA CYS A 48 2.12 -14.99 0.59
C CYS A 48 2.71 -15.90 1.69
N PRO A 49 4.02 -15.74 2.01
CA PRO A 49 4.67 -16.52 3.06
C PRO A 49 4.01 -16.35 4.43
N PRO A 50 4.27 -17.27 5.39
CA PRO A 50 3.75 -17.16 6.74
C PRO A 50 4.16 -15.82 7.36
N GLY A 51 3.15 -15.05 7.80
CA GLY A 51 3.31 -13.66 8.28
C GLY A 51 2.62 -12.62 7.39
N GLY A 52 2.23 -12.96 6.15
CA GLY A 52 1.52 -12.06 5.25
C GLY A 52 2.37 -10.89 4.75
N ILE A 53 1.81 -10.08 3.86
CA ILE A 53 2.44 -8.83 3.40
C ILE A 53 1.53 -7.67 3.79
N MET A 54 2.06 -6.77 4.62
CA MET A 54 1.38 -5.54 5.05
C MET A 54 2.21 -4.33 4.65
N CYS A 55 1.60 -3.39 3.95
CA CYS A 55 2.18 -2.09 3.63
C CYS A 55 1.54 -1.03 4.52
N ARG A 56 2.33 -0.12 5.08
CA ARG A 56 1.82 1.00 5.89
C ARG A 56 2.50 2.29 5.47
N ALA A 57 1.71 3.35 5.27
CA ALA A 57 2.23 4.68 4.96
C ALA A 57 1.31 5.78 5.47
N ALA A 58 1.87 6.95 5.81
CA ALA A 58 1.09 8.12 6.23
C ALA A 58 0.36 8.80 5.05
N VAL A 59 0.88 8.62 3.84
CA VAL A 59 0.37 9.26 2.62
C VAL A 59 0.01 8.24 1.55
N ARG A 60 -1.07 8.51 0.81
CA ARG A 60 -1.61 7.65 -0.25
C ARG A 60 -0.57 7.22 -1.28
N SER A 61 0.17 8.16 -1.86
CA SER A 61 1.14 7.88 -2.94
C SER A 61 2.26 6.95 -2.48
N GLN A 62 2.66 7.05 -1.22
CA GLN A 62 3.68 6.17 -0.64
C GLN A 62 3.12 4.76 -0.41
N LEU A 63 1.86 4.64 0.02
CA LEU A 63 1.21 3.32 0.12
C LEU A 63 1.16 2.64 -1.24
N LEU A 64 0.79 3.37 -2.30
CA LEU A 64 0.77 2.85 -3.66
C LEU A 64 2.15 2.36 -4.09
N MET A 65 3.22 3.13 -3.88
CA MET A 65 4.58 2.67 -4.18
C MET A 65 4.97 1.38 -3.42
N LEU A 66 4.49 1.21 -2.18
CA LEU A 66 4.76 -0.01 -1.42
C LEU A 66 3.97 -1.20 -1.96
N MET A 67 2.69 -0.99 -2.29
CA MET A 67 1.83 -2.01 -2.90
C MET A 67 2.41 -2.47 -4.25
N ASP A 68 2.89 -1.56 -5.09
CA ASP A 68 3.47 -1.87 -6.40
C ASP A 68 4.67 -2.83 -6.30
N ARG A 69 5.52 -2.65 -5.27
CA ARG A 69 6.69 -3.51 -5.05
C ARG A 69 6.37 -4.94 -4.69
N VAL A 70 5.19 -5.18 -4.11
CA VAL A 70 4.79 -6.51 -3.60
C VAL A 70 3.63 -7.10 -4.40
N ALA A 71 3.07 -6.33 -5.33
CA ALA A 71 1.95 -6.75 -6.13
C ALA A 71 2.34 -7.87 -7.12
N PRO A 72 1.40 -8.74 -7.50
CA PRO A 72 1.66 -9.85 -8.41
C PRO A 72 1.86 -9.33 -9.85
N PRO A 73 2.46 -10.14 -10.74
CA PRO A 73 2.78 -9.75 -12.13
C PRO A 73 1.59 -9.41 -13.05
N GLY A 74 0.35 -9.38 -12.54
CA GLY A 74 -0.84 -8.90 -13.25
C GLY A 74 -1.40 -7.58 -12.71
N TRP A 75 -0.81 -7.03 -11.66
CA TRP A 75 -1.14 -5.72 -11.13
C TRP A 75 -0.51 -4.64 -12.00
N ARG A 76 -1.33 -3.69 -12.48
CA ARG A 76 -0.84 -2.48 -13.12
C ARG A 76 -1.43 -1.29 -12.39
N MET A 77 -0.57 -0.49 -11.78
CA MET A 77 -1.00 0.81 -11.29
C MET A 77 -1.31 1.73 -12.47
N PRO A 78 -2.43 2.46 -12.43
CA PRO A 78 -2.61 3.60 -13.31
C PRO A 78 -1.61 4.70 -12.89
N ASP A 79 -0.65 4.99 -13.77
CA ASP A 79 0.19 6.21 -13.75
C ASP A 79 0.98 6.53 -12.47
N LEU A 80 1.68 5.55 -11.87
CA LEU A 80 2.83 5.88 -11.04
C LEU A 80 4.07 6.10 -11.93
N PRO A 81 4.92 7.11 -11.67
CA PRO A 81 6.24 7.15 -12.27
C PRO A 81 6.94 5.83 -11.94
N LEU A 82 7.34 5.11 -12.99
CA LEU A 82 8.04 3.83 -12.93
C LEU A 82 9.33 3.99 -12.09
N VAL A 83 9.22 3.85 -10.77
CA VAL A 83 10.39 3.66 -9.91
C VAL A 83 10.79 2.22 -10.12
N SER A 84 11.64 2.05 -11.14
CA SER A 84 12.31 0.82 -11.54
C SER A 84 12.47 -0.13 -10.37
N ALA A 85 11.76 -1.26 -10.45
CA ALA A 85 11.91 -2.37 -9.53
C ALA A 85 13.41 -2.69 -9.40
N ARG A 86 13.92 -2.70 -8.16
CA ARG A 86 15.28 -3.18 -7.90
C ARG A 86 15.40 -4.59 -8.51
N PRO A 87 16.48 -4.90 -9.25
CA PRO A 87 16.71 -6.27 -9.68
C PRO A 87 16.80 -7.14 -8.44
N SER A 88 15.86 -8.09 -8.32
CA SER A 88 15.94 -9.16 -7.35
C SER A 88 17.29 -9.83 -7.51
N SER A 89 18.19 -9.62 -6.54
CA SER A 89 19.41 -10.40 -6.42
C SER A 89 19.00 -11.81 -6.01
N HIS A 90 18.64 -12.61 -7.02
CA HIS A 90 18.57 -14.05 -6.92
C HIS A 90 20.01 -14.55 -6.80
N ARG A 91 20.57 -14.46 -5.59
CA ARG A 91 21.84 -15.09 -5.27
C ARG A 91 21.55 -16.58 -5.13
N SER A 92 21.55 -17.30 -6.25
CA SER A 92 21.65 -18.74 -6.28
C SER A 92 22.87 -19.14 -5.45
N VAL A 93 22.64 -19.79 -4.31
CA VAL A 93 23.71 -20.46 -3.56
C VAL A 93 23.99 -21.78 -4.28
N PRO A 94 25.20 -22.02 -4.82
CA PRO A 94 25.56 -23.32 -5.34
C PRO A 94 25.80 -24.25 -4.15
N GLY A 95 25.14 -25.42 -4.20
CA GLY A 95 25.29 -26.46 -3.20
C GLY A 95 26.71 -26.99 -3.11
N LYS A 96 27.04 -27.47 -1.91
CA LYS A 96 28.09 -28.47 -1.71
C LYS A 96 27.69 -29.37 -0.55
#